data_AF-A0A3D0UV17-F1
#
_entry.id   AF-A0A3D0UV17-F1
#
_cell.length_a   1.000
_cell.length_b   1.000
_cell.length_c   1.000
_cell.angle_alpha   90.00
_cell.angle_beta   90.00
_cell.angle_gamma   90.00
#
_symmetry.space_group_name_H-M   'P 1'
#
loop_
_entity.id
_entity.type
_entity.pdbx_description
1 polymer ?
#
loop_
_entity_poly.entity_id
_entity_poly.type
_entity_poly.pdbx_seq_one_letter_code
_entity_poly.pdbx_strand_id
1 'polypeptide(L)'
;MTNKHVVEDTTAGYTVVLYDGSTWNVDKIWYDDQLDLAYLRLVDKQGKYPQDLPSATFAPFSREISIGQFGLVIGNSLAQYTNTTTLGIISGKNRQLKVNNENTYVGLYQTDAAINPGNS
;
A
#
# COMPACT_ATOMS: atom_id res chain seq x y z
N MET A 1 -5.73 -0.40 2.87
CA MET A 1 -4.58 0.37 3.40
C MET A 1 -3.74 0.79 2.20
N THR A 2 -3.25 2.02 2.19
CA THR A 2 -2.36 2.56 1.14
C THR A 2 -1.38 3.55 1.79
N ASN A 3 -0.45 4.10 1.03
CA ASN A 3 0.37 5.21 1.49
C ASN A 3 -0.45 6.51 1.60
N LYS A 4 -0.15 7.35 2.60
CA LYS A 4 -0.87 8.63 2.80
C LYS A 4 -0.70 9.56 1.61
N HIS A 5 0.50 9.65 1.04
CA HIS A 5 0.78 10.54 -0.09
C HIS A 5 -0.05 10.21 -1.35
N VAL A 6 -0.62 9.00 -1.45
CA VAL A 6 -1.49 8.59 -2.56
C VAL A 6 -2.89 9.21 -2.44
N VAL A 7 -3.29 9.56 -1.22
CA VAL A 7 -4.64 10.00 -0.88
C VAL A 7 -4.66 11.29 -0.07
N GLU A 8 -3.62 12.13 -0.22
CA GLU A 8 -3.45 13.33 0.60
C GLU A 8 -4.27 14.55 0.13
N ASP A 9 -4.75 14.55 -1.12
CA ASP A 9 -5.63 15.60 -1.62
C ASP A 9 -7.02 15.43 -1.01
N THR A 10 -7.37 16.32 -0.08
CA THR A 10 -8.65 16.30 0.64
C THR A 10 -9.82 16.84 -0.19
N THR A 11 -9.54 17.43 -1.36
CA THR A 11 -10.56 17.95 -2.28
C THR A 11 -10.95 16.93 -3.36
N ALA A 12 -10.13 15.89 -3.55
CA ALA A 12 -10.37 14.84 -4.52
C ALA A 12 -11.38 13.79 -4.03
N GLY A 13 -12.15 13.25 -4.98
CA GLY A 13 -12.94 12.03 -4.77
C GLY A 13 -12.10 10.80 -5.13
N TYR A 14 -12.04 9.82 -4.23
CA TYR A 14 -11.29 8.58 -4.45
C TYR A 14 -12.20 7.40 -4.78
N THR A 15 -11.77 6.59 -5.75
CA THR A 15 -12.41 5.33 -6.13
C THR A 15 -11.40 4.20 -6.04
N VAL A 16 -11.80 3.08 -5.44
CA VAL A 16 -11.02 1.85 -5.41
C VAL A 16 -11.57 0.87 -6.44
N VAL A 17 -10.68 0.35 -7.28
CA VAL A 17 -10.99 -0.69 -8.27
C VAL A 17 -10.37 -1.99 -7.79
N LEU A 18 -11.18 -3.02 -7.59
CA LEU A 18 -10.71 -4.34 -7.15
C LEU A 18 -10.23 -5.19 -8.34
N TYR A 19 -9.58 -6.31 -8.05
CA TYR A 19 -9.01 -7.21 -9.06
C TYR A 19 -10.06 -7.80 -10.02
N ASP A 20 -11.32 -7.88 -9.59
CA ASP A 20 -12.46 -8.35 -10.39
C ASP A 20 -13.11 -7.24 -11.22
N GLY A 21 -12.56 -6.02 -11.16
CA GLY A 21 -13.05 -4.83 -11.85
C GLY A 21 -14.19 -4.11 -11.12
N SER A 22 -14.66 -4.60 -9.98
CA SER A 22 -15.68 -3.89 -9.18
C SER A 22 -15.12 -2.59 -8.62
N THR A 23 -15.97 -1.57 -8.54
CA THR A 23 -15.58 -0.22 -8.11
C THR A 23 -16.33 0.22 -6.87
N TRP A 24 -15.60 0.85 -5.95
CA TRP A 24 -16.08 1.31 -4.66
C TRP A 24 -15.65 2.74 -4.42
N ASN A 25 -16.57 3.55 -3.89
CA ASN A 25 -16.23 4.90 -3.45
C ASN A 25 -15.55 4.83 -2.07
N VAL A 26 -14.83 5.89 -1.72
CA VAL A 26 -14.26 6.05 -0.37
C VAL A 26 -15.18 6.96 0.45
N ASP A 27 -15.73 6.43 1.54
CA ASP A 27 -16.56 7.16 2.51
C ASP A 27 -15.70 7.97 3.48
N LYS A 28 -14.62 7.37 3.99
CA LYS A 28 -13.77 7.99 4.99
C LYS A 28 -12.31 7.58 4.85
N ILE A 29 -11.42 8.53 5.13
CA ILE A 29 -9.97 8.35 5.14
C ILE A 29 -9.47 8.68 6.54
N TRP A 30 -8.62 7.81 7.08
CA TRP A 30 -7.77 8.10 8.24
C TRP A 30 -6.33 7.96 7.81
N TYR A 31 -5.43 8.80 8.30
CA TYR A 31 -4.01 8.72 7.95
C TYR A 31 -3.09 9.05 9.13
N ASP A 32 -1.85 8.59 9.03
CA ASP A 32 -0.73 8.90 9.90
C ASP A 32 0.37 9.56 9.07
N ASP A 33 0.68 10.82 9.39
CA ASP A 33 1.64 11.61 8.63
C ASP A 33 3.10 11.17 8.84
N GLN A 34 3.42 10.58 9.99
CA GLN A 34 4.79 10.15 10.29
C GLN A 34 5.14 8.84 9.59
N LEU A 35 4.16 7.93 9.51
CA LEU A 35 4.33 6.60 8.91
C LEU A 35 3.98 6.56 7.42
N ASP A 36 3.41 7.64 6.87
CA ASP A 36 2.88 7.68 5.50
C ASP A 36 1.89 6.55 5.22
N LEU A 37 0.97 6.33 6.15
CA LEU A 37 -0.06 5.29 6.07
C LEU A 37 -1.47 5.89 6.04
N ALA A 38 -2.34 5.32 5.21
CA ALA A 38 -3.75 5.66 5.17
C ALA A 38 -4.67 4.42 5.16
N TYR A 39 -5.79 4.55 5.84
CA TYR A 39 -6.89 3.59 5.90
C TYR A 39 -8.11 4.19 5.23
N LEU A 40 -8.69 3.45 4.29
CA LEU A 40 -9.85 3.86 3.50
C LEU A 40 -11.04 2.99 3.89
N ARG A 41 -12.18 3.62 4.21
CA ARG A 41 -13.46 2.93 4.33
C ARG A 41 -14.18 2.97 2.98
N LEU A 42 -14.48 1.80 2.44
CA LEU A 42 -15.16 1.66 1.16
C LEU A 42 -16.67 1.66 1.32
N VAL A 43 -17.37 2.23 0.34
CA VAL A 43 -18.82 2.27 0.26
C VAL A 43 -19.29 2.09 -1.18
N ASP A 44 -20.37 1.37 -1.39
CA ASP A 44 -20.96 1.24 -2.73
C ASP A 44 -21.72 2.51 -3.14
N LYS A 45 -22.28 2.52 -4.36
CA LYS A 45 -23.04 3.65 -4.90
C LYS A 45 -24.34 3.92 -4.15
N GLN A 46 -24.81 2.98 -3.33
CA GLN A 46 -26.03 3.06 -2.54
C GLN A 46 -25.75 3.39 -1.06
N GLY A 47 -24.50 3.65 -0.69
CA GLY A 47 -24.14 3.98 0.68
C GLY A 47 -23.95 2.76 1.60
N LYS A 48 -23.86 1.54 1.05
CA LYS A 48 -23.67 0.32 1.85
C LYS A 48 -22.20 -0.05 1.95
N TYR A 49 -21.81 -0.51 3.14
CA TYR A 49 -20.49 -1.02 3.40
C TYR A 49 -20.37 -2.49 2.94
N PRO A 50 -19.23 -2.88 2.37
CA PRO A 50 -19.00 -4.27 1.99
C PRO A 50 -19.07 -5.17 3.23
N GLN A 51 -19.64 -6.37 3.07
CA GLN A 51 -19.67 -7.39 4.11
C GLN A 51 -18.50 -8.37 3.99
N ASP A 52 -18.16 -8.79 2.76
CA ASP A 52 -17.20 -9.86 2.49
C ASP A 52 -16.22 -9.47 1.38
N LEU A 53 -15.25 -8.59 1.67
CA LEU A 53 -14.12 -8.37 0.76
C LEU A 53 -13.01 -9.37 1.04
N PRO A 54 -12.36 -9.91 -0.01
CA PRO A 54 -11.10 -10.63 0.15
C PRO A 54 -10.09 -9.77 0.89
N SER A 55 -9.45 -10.34 1.91
CA SER A 55 -8.46 -9.63 2.72
C SER A 55 -7.13 -10.38 2.72
N ALA A 56 -6.04 -9.62 2.71
CA ALA A 56 -4.71 -10.18 2.89
C ALA A 56 -4.52 -10.59 4.36
N THR A 57 -3.90 -11.75 4.58
CA THR A 57 -3.49 -12.17 5.92
C THR A 57 -2.11 -11.58 6.22
N PHE A 58 -2.01 -10.83 7.31
CA PHE A 58 -0.73 -10.34 7.79
C PHE A 58 0.07 -11.47 8.43
N ALA A 59 1.39 -11.46 8.21
CA ALA A 59 2.28 -12.32 8.97
C ALA A 59 2.22 -11.94 10.46
N PRO A 60 2.37 -12.91 11.39
CA PRO A 60 2.43 -12.60 12.81
C PRO A 60 3.68 -11.74 13.11
N PHE A 61 3.59 -10.86 14.10
CA PHE A 61 4.70 -9.99 14.50
C PHE A 61 5.95 -10.76 14.98
N SER A 62 5.78 -12.00 15.43
CA SER A 62 6.89 -12.89 15.82
C SER A 62 7.62 -13.50 14.62
N ARG A 63 7.12 -13.33 13.39
CA ARG A 63 7.78 -13.85 12.20
C ARG A 63 9.04 -13.04 11.94
N GLU A 64 10.18 -13.70 12.05
CA GLU A 64 11.44 -13.12 11.62
C GLU A 64 11.55 -13.10 10.09
N ILE A 65 12.00 -11.96 9.56
CA ILE A 65 12.34 -11.79 8.15
C ILE A 65 13.87 -11.76 8.01
N SER A 66 14.40 -12.55 7.08
CA SER A 66 15.84 -12.69 6.85
C SER A 66 16.28 -12.02 5.56
N ILE A 67 17.51 -11.49 5.54
CA ILE A 67 18.14 -11.04 4.29
C ILE A 67 18.34 -12.27 3.38
N GLY A 68 18.06 -12.12 2.09
CA GLY A 68 18.05 -13.20 1.11
C GLY A 68 16.72 -13.96 1.01
N GLN A 69 15.76 -13.69 1.90
CA GLN A 69 14.42 -14.28 1.80
C GLN A 69 13.68 -13.69 0.59
N PHE A 70 13.03 -14.55 -0.19
CA PHE A 70 12.20 -14.09 -1.31
C PHE A 70 11.04 -13.21 -0.82
N GLY A 71 10.77 -12.15 -1.59
CA GLY A 71 9.65 -11.25 -1.41
C GLY A 71 8.97 -10.98 -2.76
N LEU A 72 7.64 -11.06 -2.78
CA LEU A 72 6.82 -10.65 -3.91
C LEU A 72 6.29 -9.25 -3.65
N VAL A 73 6.41 -8.37 -4.64
CA VAL A 73 5.78 -7.04 -4.64
C VAL A 73 4.63 -7.08 -5.63
N ILE A 74 3.45 -6.64 -5.17
CA ILE A 74 2.21 -6.60 -5.94
C ILE A 74 1.71 -5.16 -5.95
N GLY A 75 1.40 -4.61 -7.12
CA GLY A 75 0.94 -3.22 -7.26
C GLY A 75 0.48 -2.88 -8.67
N ASN A 76 0.15 -1.61 -8.91
CA ASN A 76 -0.32 -1.11 -10.20
C ASN A 76 0.74 -0.21 -10.88
N SER A 77 1.73 -0.85 -11.49
CA SER A 77 2.89 -0.15 -12.03
C SER A 77 2.50 0.89 -13.09
N LEU A 78 3.04 2.11 -12.93
CA LEU A 78 2.88 3.27 -13.81
C LEU A 78 1.42 3.70 -14.04
N ALA A 79 0.51 3.29 -13.14
CA ALA A 79 -0.95 3.47 -13.27
C ALA A 79 -1.52 2.94 -14.62
N GLN A 80 -0.76 2.11 -15.31
CA GLN A 80 -1.06 1.58 -16.65
C GLN A 80 -1.12 0.05 -16.63
N TYR A 81 -0.28 -0.59 -15.82
CA TYR A 81 -0.16 -2.04 -15.75
C TYR A 81 -0.82 -2.54 -14.46
N THR A 82 -2.10 -2.90 -14.58
CA THR A 82 -2.87 -3.41 -13.45
C THR A 82 -2.34 -4.76 -12.98
N ASN A 83 -2.34 -5.00 -11.67
CA ASN A 83 -1.96 -6.27 -11.04
C ASN A 83 -0.54 -6.76 -11.43
N THR A 84 0.41 -5.83 -11.48
CA THR A 84 1.82 -6.15 -11.75
C THR A 84 2.43 -6.85 -10.53
N THR A 85 3.12 -7.97 -10.78
CA THR A 85 3.86 -8.71 -9.76
C THR A 85 5.34 -8.78 -10.11
N THR A 86 6.21 -8.45 -9.15
CA THR A 86 7.66 -8.58 -9.29
C THR A 86 8.23 -9.41 -8.14
N LEU A 87 9.24 -10.22 -8.43
CA LEU A 87 9.93 -11.07 -7.46
C LEU A 87 11.32 -10.51 -7.19
N GLY A 88 11.72 -10.52 -5.93
CA GLY A 88 13.08 -10.23 -5.49
C GLY A 88 13.37 -10.87 -4.15
N ILE A 89 14.39 -10.38 -3.47
CA ILE A 89 14.80 -10.78 -2.14
C ILE A 89 14.81 -9.58 -1.19
N ILE A 90 14.67 -9.84 0.10
CA ILE A 90 15.00 -8.87 1.14
C ILE A 90 16.51 -8.62 1.11
N SER A 91 16.93 -7.46 0.63
CA SER A 91 18.33 -7.06 0.49
C SER A 91 18.85 -6.24 1.68
N GLY A 92 17.97 -5.80 2.58
CA GLY A 92 18.33 -5.09 3.79
C GLY A 92 17.16 -4.94 4.76
N LYS A 93 17.47 -4.68 6.03
CA LYS A 93 16.49 -4.47 7.11
C LYS A 93 16.83 -3.21 7.90
N ASN A 94 15.86 -2.68 8.62
CA ASN A 94 16.02 -1.51 9.49
C ASN A 94 16.64 -0.30 8.78
N ARG A 95 16.29 -0.09 7.51
CA ARG A 95 16.76 1.06 6.74
C ARG A 95 16.05 2.31 7.22
N GLN A 96 16.75 3.43 7.06
CA GLN A 96 16.19 4.76 7.24
C GLN A 96 16.20 5.48 5.90
N LEU A 97 15.10 6.15 5.59
CA LEU A 97 14.96 6.93 4.37
C LEU A 97 14.46 8.32 4.73
N LYS A 98 15.28 9.33 4.45
CA LYS A 98 14.88 10.73 4.59
C LYS A 98 14.08 11.12 3.35
N VAL A 99 12.80 11.42 3.53
CA VAL A 99 11.88 11.72 2.42
C VAL A 99 11.82 13.23 2.16
N ASN A 100 11.80 14.01 3.25
CA ASN A 100 11.90 15.46 3.19
C ASN A 100 12.61 15.98 4.45
N ASN A 101 12.60 17.29 4.69
CA ASN A 101 13.28 17.88 5.84
C ASN A 101 12.66 17.50 7.19
N GLU A 102 11.41 17.06 7.21
CA GLU A 102 10.62 16.83 8.42
C GLU A 102 10.35 15.33 8.66
N ASN A 103 10.32 14.52 7.60
CA ASN A 103 9.93 13.12 7.65
C ASN A 103 11.11 12.20 7.30
N THR A 104 11.39 11.29 8.23
CA THR A 104 12.32 10.18 8.04
C THR A 104 11.59 8.89 8.34
N TYR A 105 11.48 8.02 7.34
CA TYR A 105 10.96 6.68 7.55
C TYR A 105 12.04 5.80 8.17
N VAL A 106 11.64 5.01 9.17
CA VAL A 106 12.53 4.13 9.93
C VAL A 106 11.98 2.72 9.92
N GLY A 107 12.85 1.72 10.14
CA GLY A 107 12.42 0.33 10.18
C GLY A 107 12.07 -0.27 8.81
N LEU A 108 12.51 0.37 7.72
CA LEU A 108 12.18 -0.06 6.36
C LEU A 108 12.89 -1.36 5.98
N TYR A 109 12.18 -2.21 5.24
CA TYR A 109 12.76 -3.32 4.49
C TYR A 109 13.22 -2.83 3.11
N GLN A 110 14.38 -3.31 2.67
CA GLN A 110 14.90 -3.08 1.33
C GLN A 110 14.73 -4.36 0.51
N THR A 111 14.31 -4.22 -0.75
CA THR A 111 14.18 -5.31 -1.71
C THR A 111 14.83 -4.92 -3.04
N ASP A 112 15.27 -5.91 -3.81
CA ASP A 112 15.70 -5.73 -5.20
C ASP A 112 14.58 -6.03 -6.22
N ALA A 113 13.39 -6.43 -5.75
CA ALA A 113 12.20 -6.52 -6.59
C ALA A 113 11.93 -5.17 -7.25
N ALA A 114 11.60 -5.17 -8.54
CA ALA A 114 11.34 -3.93 -9.27
C ALA A 114 10.11 -3.20 -8.70
N ILE A 115 10.29 -1.93 -8.34
CA ILE A 115 9.26 -1.02 -7.83
C ILE A 115 9.24 0.25 -8.68
N ASN A 116 8.06 0.65 -9.14
CA ASN A 116 7.85 1.85 -9.96
C ASN A 116 6.74 2.71 -9.34
N PRO A 117 6.63 4.00 -9.72
CA PRO A 117 5.46 4.82 -9.39
C PRO A 117 4.15 4.08 -9.73
N GLY A 118 3.14 4.19 -8.86
CA GLY A 118 1.87 3.47 -8.98
C GLY A 118 1.83 2.10 -8.27
N ASN A 119 2.98 1.57 -7.83
CA ASN A 119 2.97 0.48 -6.85
C ASN A 119 2.56 0.97 -5.45
N SER A 120 2.75 2.26 -5.18
CA SER A 120 2.17 3.03 -4.07
C SER A 120 0.71 3.37 -4.34
#